data_AF-A0A0F9AV66-F1
#
_entry.id   AF-A0A0F9AV66-F1
#
_cell.length_a   1.000
_cell.length_b   1.000
_cell.length_c   1.000
_cell.angle_alpha   90.00
_cell.angle_beta   90.00
_cell.angle_gamma   90.00
#
_symmetry.space_group_name_H-M   'P 1'
#
loop_
_entity.id
_entity.type
_entity.pdbx_description
1 polymer ?
#
loop_
_entity_poly.entity_id
_entity_poly.type
_entity_poly.pdbx_seq_one_letter_code
_entity_poly.pdbx_strand_id
1 'polypeptide(L)'
;MLAQHDISAYLASMFIRQVKKKNSKSGKIFFQYQLAQASRIEGKVKQQSILYLGSEPILADTENRKMVLDILQSKIFGQSILFTEDYPKSIHELAERYFEKFRIKYKDIAIEESVSIPPVKDKAQLETIDVNSIGVEDSRTFGGEHLCSQILEKLDFAHFLDSLGFNQKNIEMAHISIISRALFSSSEYKTTQYLRDNSELKRMFGFGGENEQVSHY
;
A
#
# COMPACT_ATOMS: atom_id res chain seq x y z
N MET A 1 -21.97 1.83 -30.63
CA MET A 1 -22.70 2.39 -29.47
C MET A 1 -22.32 1.56 -28.25
N LEU A 2 -21.07 1.71 -27.81
CA LEU A 2 -20.53 0.99 -26.65
C LEU A 2 -20.59 1.96 -25.49
N ALA A 3 -21.43 1.65 -24.51
CA ALA A 3 -21.56 2.44 -23.30
C ALA A 3 -20.20 2.45 -22.61
N GLN A 4 -19.60 3.65 -22.53
CA GLN A 4 -18.54 3.95 -21.59
C GLN A 4 -19.03 3.51 -20.21
N HIS A 5 -18.38 2.50 -19.65
CA HIS A 5 -18.62 2.11 -18.27
C HIS A 5 -18.05 3.22 -17.38
N ASP A 6 -18.94 4.15 -17.03
CA ASP A 6 -18.66 5.31 -16.22
C ASP A 6 -17.91 4.96 -14.94
N ILE A 7 -16.88 5.77 -14.70
CA ILE A 7 -15.82 5.75 -13.68
C ILE A 7 -16.35 5.91 -12.23
N SER A 8 -17.63 5.61 -11.96
CA SER A 8 -18.26 5.84 -10.66
C SER A 8 -18.16 4.64 -9.70
N ALA A 9 -16.97 4.08 -9.48
CA ALA A 9 -16.70 3.02 -8.49
C ALA A 9 -16.28 3.58 -7.10
N TYR A 10 -16.77 4.75 -6.72
CA TYR A 10 -16.16 5.62 -5.70
C TYR A 10 -16.24 5.16 -4.23
N LEU A 11 -16.74 3.97 -3.89
CA LEU A 11 -16.66 3.40 -2.53
C LEU A 11 -16.94 1.89 -2.60
N ALA A 12 -16.07 1.14 -3.28
CA ALA A 12 -16.20 -0.29 -3.47
C ALA A 12 -15.92 -1.10 -2.17
N SER A 13 -16.81 -1.03 -1.18
CA SER A 13 -16.71 -1.90 0.00
C SER A 13 -17.12 -3.33 -0.37
N MET A 14 -16.17 -4.28 -0.33
CA MET A 14 -16.46 -5.72 -0.45
C MET A 14 -16.75 -6.33 0.92
N PHE A 15 -17.68 -7.29 0.99
CA PHE A 15 -18.03 -8.01 2.20
C PHE A 15 -18.55 -9.41 1.91
N ILE A 16 -18.45 -10.32 2.88
CA ILE A 16 -19.05 -11.66 2.80
C ILE A 16 -20.48 -11.60 3.36
N ARG A 17 -21.47 -11.76 2.48
CA ARG A 17 -22.88 -11.84 2.82
C ARG A 17 -23.28 -13.27 3.17
N GLN A 18 -23.92 -13.43 4.33
CA GLN A 18 -24.57 -14.67 4.73
C GLN A 18 -26.05 -14.67 4.28
N VAL A 19 -26.48 -15.73 3.61
CA VAL A 19 -27.84 -15.90 3.10
C VAL A 19 -28.43 -17.17 3.69
N LYS A 20 -29.54 -17.02 4.42
CA LYS A 20 -30.30 -18.16 4.96
C LYS A 20 -31.09 -18.83 3.84
N LYS A 21 -30.91 -20.13 3.65
CA LYS A 21 -31.69 -20.96 2.73
C LYS A 21 -32.44 -22.04 3.49
N LYS A 22 -33.64 -22.36 2.99
CA LYS A 22 -34.47 -23.46 3.50
C LYS A 22 -34.83 -24.34 2.33
N ASN A 23 -34.55 -25.63 2.44
CA ASN A 23 -34.93 -26.61 1.42
C ASN A 23 -36.35 -27.12 1.78
N SER A 24 -37.40 -26.69 1.06
CA SER A 24 -38.81 -27.07 1.30
C SER A 24 -39.43 -26.61 2.65
N LYS A 25 -40.76 -26.64 2.77
CA LYS A 25 -41.53 -26.24 3.97
C LYS A 25 -41.12 -27.00 5.24
N SER A 26 -40.54 -28.20 5.13
CA SER A 26 -40.10 -29.06 6.26
C SER A 26 -38.58 -29.32 6.37
N GLY A 27 -37.74 -28.82 5.47
CA GLY A 27 -36.32 -29.24 5.45
C GLY A 27 -35.35 -28.38 6.26
N LYS A 28 -34.10 -28.88 6.31
CA LYS A 28 -32.99 -28.31 7.08
C LYS A 28 -32.64 -26.90 6.58
N ILE A 29 -32.42 -26.00 7.54
CA ILE A 29 -31.92 -24.64 7.30
C ILE A 29 -30.41 -24.73 7.10
N PHE A 30 -29.90 -24.08 6.05
CA PHE A 30 -28.46 -23.94 5.82
C PHE A 30 -28.11 -22.52 5.41
N PHE A 31 -26.85 -22.14 5.62
CA PHE A 31 -26.34 -20.83 5.28
C PHE A 31 -25.44 -20.91 4.05
N GLN A 32 -25.63 -19.97 3.14
CA GLN A 32 -24.78 -19.77 1.97
C GLN A 32 -24.03 -18.45 2.12
N TYR A 33 -22.81 -18.40 1.61
CA TYR A 33 -21.94 -17.24 1.66
C TYR A 33 -21.65 -16.74 0.25
N GLN A 34 -21.65 -15.43 0.10
CA GLN A 34 -21.39 -14.75 -1.17
C GLN A 34 -20.48 -13.55 -0.91
N LEU A 35 -19.40 -13.43 -1.68
CA LEU A 35 -18.66 -12.19 -1.77
C LEU A 35 -19.52 -11.18 -2.53
N ALA A 36 -19.83 -10.06 -1.89
CA ALA A 36 -20.60 -8.98 -2.47
C ALA A 36 -19.79 -7.68 -2.43
N GLN A 37 -20.07 -6.79 -3.37
CA GLN A 37 -19.54 -5.44 -3.41
C GLN A 37 -20.70 -4.46 -3.37
N ALA A 38 -20.59 -3.46 -2.50
CA ALA A 38 -21.45 -2.31 -2.53
C ALA A 38 -20.86 -1.26 -3.48
N SER A 39 -21.67 -0.77 -4.40
CA SER A 39 -21.38 0.37 -5.26
C SER A 39 -22.53 1.38 -5.19
N ARG A 40 -22.27 2.63 -5.54
CA ARG A 40 -23.30 3.65 -5.68
C ARG A 40 -23.55 3.89 -7.15
N ILE A 41 -24.78 3.62 -7.60
CA ILE A 41 -25.24 3.90 -8.96
C ILE A 41 -26.35 4.94 -8.83
N GLU A 42 -26.17 6.10 -9.46
CA GLU A 42 -27.15 7.20 -9.42
C GLU A 42 -27.51 7.63 -7.97
N GLY A 43 -26.51 7.70 -7.10
CA GLY A 43 -26.70 8.09 -5.69
C GLY A 43 -27.37 7.02 -4.80
N LYS A 44 -27.82 5.90 -5.35
CA LYS A 44 -28.40 4.77 -4.60
C LYS A 44 -27.36 3.68 -4.36
N VAL A 45 -27.30 3.18 -3.13
CA VAL A 45 -26.45 2.03 -2.79
C VAL A 45 -27.04 0.77 -3.43
N LYS A 46 -26.28 0.12 -4.30
CA LYS A 46 -26.60 -1.19 -4.87
C LYS A 46 -25.55 -2.20 -4.43
N GLN A 47 -26.02 -3.37 -4.00
CA GLN A 47 -25.15 -4.49 -3.63
C GLN A 47 -25.15 -5.52 -4.74
N GLN A 48 -23.98 -5.82 -5.29
CA GLN A 48 -23.80 -6.81 -6.33
C GLN A 48 -23.05 -8.03 -5.78
N SER A 49 -23.59 -9.23 -6.04
CA SER A 49 -22.89 -10.47 -5.69
C SER A 49 -21.78 -10.74 -6.71
N ILE A 50 -20.54 -10.73 -6.25
CA ILE A 50 -19.33 -10.96 -7.07
C ILE A 50 -19.06 -12.46 -7.19
N LEU A 51 -19.01 -13.18 -6.08
CA LEU A 51 -18.59 -14.58 -6.08
C LEU A 51 -19.42 -15.41 -5.11
N TYR A 52 -19.84 -16.60 -5.54
CA TYR A 52 -20.47 -17.57 -4.66
C TYR A 52 -19.40 -18.36 -3.90
N LEU A 53 -19.44 -18.32 -2.57
CA LEU A 53 -18.45 -18.95 -1.69
C LEU A 53 -18.92 -20.32 -1.17
N GLY A 54 -20.19 -20.69 -1.38
CA GLY A 54 -20.73 -21.97 -0.93
C GLY A 54 -21.26 -21.92 0.50
N SER A 55 -21.24 -23.06 1.19
CA SER A 55 -21.80 -23.26 2.53
C SER A 55 -20.76 -23.87 3.49
N GLU A 56 -19.48 -23.52 3.29
CA GLU A 56 -18.37 -24.08 4.07
C GLU A 56 -18.56 -23.82 5.58
N PRO A 57 -18.42 -24.85 6.45
CA PRO A 57 -18.63 -24.70 7.89
C PRO A 57 -17.71 -23.66 8.54
N ILE A 58 -16.49 -23.50 8.03
CA ILE A 58 -15.50 -22.53 8.52
C ILE A 58 -16.06 -21.10 8.47
N LEU A 59 -16.87 -20.78 7.46
CA LEU A 59 -17.49 -19.47 7.29
C LEU A 59 -18.70 -19.23 8.22
N ALA A 60 -19.12 -20.22 9.01
CA ALA A 60 -20.16 -20.02 10.02
C ALA A 60 -19.71 -19.04 11.12
N ASP A 61 -18.43 -19.05 11.45
CA ASP A 61 -17.83 -18.09 12.38
C ASP A 61 -17.67 -16.71 11.72
N THR A 62 -18.03 -15.66 12.45
CA THR A 62 -17.93 -14.28 12.00
C THR A 62 -16.48 -13.81 11.89
N GLU A 63 -15.60 -14.23 12.78
CA GLU A 63 -14.19 -13.83 12.74
C GLU A 63 -13.46 -14.50 11.58
N ASN A 64 -13.73 -15.79 11.34
CA ASN A 64 -13.20 -16.49 10.16
C ASN A 64 -13.64 -15.81 8.85
N ARG A 65 -14.88 -15.31 8.78
CA ARG A 65 -15.34 -14.56 7.59
C ARG A 65 -14.56 -13.27 7.38
N LYS A 66 -14.20 -12.54 8.44
CA LYS A 66 -13.37 -11.34 8.35
C LYS A 66 -11.97 -11.69 7.86
N MET A 67 -11.33 -12.69 8.48
CA MET A 67 -9.99 -13.13 8.07
C MET A 67 -9.94 -13.58 6.60
N VAL A 68 -10.94 -14.35 6.15
CA VAL A 68 -11.05 -14.76 4.73
C VAL A 68 -11.28 -13.55 3.82
N LEU A 69 -12.12 -12.59 4.24
CA LEU A 69 -12.39 -11.38 3.48
C LEU A 69 -11.12 -10.53 3.31
N ASP A 70 -10.34 -10.34 4.38
CA ASP A 70 -9.09 -9.57 4.35
C ASP A 70 -8.12 -10.16 3.32
N ILE A 71 -7.84 -11.47 3.41
CA ILE A 71 -6.93 -12.15 2.47
C ILE A 71 -7.48 -12.08 1.03
N LEU A 72 -8.79 -12.17 0.85
CA LEU A 72 -9.39 -12.15 -0.48
C LEU A 72 -9.36 -10.73 -1.09
N GLN A 73 -9.60 -9.69 -0.28
CA GLN A 73 -9.47 -8.29 -0.69
C GLN A 73 -8.02 -7.95 -1.04
N SER A 74 -7.07 -8.36 -0.20
CA SER A 74 -5.64 -8.13 -0.43
C SER A 74 -5.20 -8.67 -1.79
N LYS A 75 -5.61 -9.91 -2.10
CA LYS A 75 -5.32 -10.57 -3.38
C LYS A 75 -6.07 -9.97 -4.57
N ILE A 76 -7.34 -9.60 -4.41
CA ILE A 76 -8.14 -9.01 -5.51
C ILE A 76 -7.63 -7.61 -5.87
N PHE A 77 -7.26 -6.80 -4.88
CA PHE A 77 -6.81 -5.41 -5.09
C PHE A 77 -5.30 -5.27 -5.24
N GLY A 78 -4.52 -6.36 -5.11
CA GLY A 78 -3.06 -6.31 -5.13
C GLY A 78 -2.44 -5.53 -3.98
N GLN A 79 -3.17 -5.38 -2.86
CA GLN A 79 -2.74 -4.64 -1.68
C GLN A 79 -2.22 -5.61 -0.63
N SER A 80 -1.03 -5.36 -0.06
CA SER A 80 -0.58 -6.11 1.10
C SER A 80 -1.29 -5.61 2.35
N ILE A 81 -1.99 -6.49 3.07
CA ILE A 81 -2.59 -6.17 4.37
C ILE A 81 -1.61 -6.64 5.46
N LEU A 82 -1.25 -5.71 6.35
CA LEU A 82 -0.40 -5.98 7.50
C LEU A 82 -1.10 -6.99 8.43
N PHE A 83 -0.32 -7.94 8.98
CA PHE A 83 -0.76 -8.93 10.00
C PHE A 83 -1.69 -10.06 9.52
N THR A 84 -1.68 -10.42 8.24
CA THR A 84 -2.42 -11.60 7.76
C THR A 84 -1.66 -12.91 7.95
N GLU A 85 -0.38 -12.87 8.34
CA GLU A 85 0.51 -14.04 8.49
C GLU A 85 0.14 -14.93 9.68
N ASP A 86 -0.49 -14.35 10.71
CA ASP A 86 -0.90 -15.07 11.93
C ASP A 86 -2.24 -15.80 11.77
N TYR A 87 -2.90 -15.66 10.62
CA TYR A 87 -4.19 -16.31 10.40
C TYR A 87 -4.05 -17.83 10.26
N PRO A 88 -5.06 -18.62 10.69
CA PRO A 88 -4.98 -20.07 10.61
C PRO A 88 -4.77 -20.54 9.17
N LYS A 89 -3.95 -21.59 8.98
CA LYS A 89 -3.65 -22.16 7.65
C LYS A 89 -4.92 -22.51 6.85
N SER A 90 -5.96 -22.99 7.52
CA SER A 90 -7.25 -23.32 6.91
C SER A 90 -7.96 -22.11 6.31
N ILE A 91 -7.78 -20.90 6.87
CA ILE A 91 -8.30 -19.64 6.32
C ILE A 91 -7.53 -19.26 5.06
N HIS A 92 -6.18 -19.35 5.08
CA HIS A 92 -5.37 -19.10 3.89
C HIS A 92 -5.73 -20.02 2.73
N GLU A 93 -5.80 -21.33 2.98
CA GLU A 93 -6.17 -22.32 1.95
C GLU A 93 -7.59 -22.09 1.41
N LEU A 94 -8.51 -21.65 2.26
CA LEU A 94 -9.87 -21.33 1.85
C LEU A 94 -9.93 -20.05 1.00
N ALA A 95 -9.24 -19.00 1.42
CA ALA A 95 -9.16 -17.73 0.69
C ALA A 95 -8.48 -17.92 -0.67
N GLU A 96 -7.40 -18.72 -0.75
CA GLU A 96 -6.70 -19.03 -2.00
C GLU A 96 -7.62 -19.74 -3.00
N ARG A 97 -8.37 -20.75 -2.54
CA ARG A 97 -9.35 -21.45 -3.39
C ARG A 97 -10.43 -20.51 -3.92
N TYR A 98 -10.85 -19.53 -3.13
CA TYR A 98 -11.82 -18.54 -3.58
C TYR A 98 -11.21 -17.52 -4.53
N PHE A 99 -9.96 -17.12 -4.32
CA PHE A 99 -9.24 -16.24 -5.22
C PHE A 99 -9.03 -16.88 -6.60
N GLU A 100 -8.69 -18.16 -6.66
CA GLU A 100 -8.60 -18.87 -7.95
C GLU A 100 -9.96 -18.94 -8.66
N LYS A 101 -11.06 -19.18 -7.93
CA LYS A 101 -12.41 -19.09 -8.52
C LYS A 101 -12.73 -17.68 -9.02
N PHE A 102 -12.28 -16.64 -8.32
CA PHE A 102 -12.41 -15.26 -8.75
C PHE A 102 -11.65 -15.02 -10.06
N ARG A 103 -10.37 -15.42 -10.13
CA ARG A 103 -9.55 -15.28 -11.34
C ARG A 103 -10.16 -15.97 -12.55
N ILE A 104 -10.70 -17.19 -12.39
CA ILE A 104 -11.37 -17.91 -13.47
C ILE A 104 -12.62 -17.13 -13.95
N LYS A 105 -13.41 -16.59 -13.02
CA LYS A 105 -14.64 -15.86 -13.36
C LYS A 105 -14.36 -14.50 -14.03
N TYR A 106 -13.26 -13.84 -13.69
CA TYR A 106 -12.93 -12.49 -14.13
C TYR A 106 -11.70 -12.44 -15.08
N LYS A 107 -11.33 -13.57 -15.68
CA LYS A 107 -10.12 -13.75 -16.50
C LYS A 107 -9.97 -12.76 -17.66
N ASP A 108 -11.07 -12.29 -18.22
CA ASP A 108 -11.11 -11.42 -19.40
C ASP A 108 -11.27 -9.92 -19.04
N ILE A 109 -11.29 -9.58 -17.76
CA ILE A 109 -11.37 -8.19 -17.29
C ILE A 109 -9.96 -7.78 -16.88
N ALA A 110 -9.35 -6.89 -17.65
CA ALA A 110 -8.13 -6.22 -17.24
C ALA A 110 -8.42 -5.49 -15.92
N ILE A 111 -7.92 -6.02 -14.81
CA ILE A 111 -7.92 -5.32 -13.54
C ILE A 111 -6.86 -4.23 -13.71
N GLU A 112 -7.29 -3.05 -14.17
CA GLU A 112 -6.41 -1.89 -14.21
C GLU A 112 -5.87 -1.65 -12.80
N GLU A 113 -4.55 -1.54 -12.71
CA GLU A 113 -3.81 -1.38 -11.47
C GLU A 113 -4.36 -0.20 -10.66
N SER A 114 -4.75 -0.48 -9.42
CA SER A 114 -5.01 0.51 -8.37
C SER A 114 -6.02 1.62 -8.71
N VAL A 115 -7.32 1.32 -8.62
CA VAL A 115 -8.31 2.39 -8.43
C VAL A 115 -8.13 2.94 -7.01
N SER A 116 -7.34 4.00 -6.89
CA SER A 116 -7.31 4.86 -5.70
C SER A 116 -8.74 5.31 -5.42
N ILE A 117 -9.28 4.95 -4.25
CA ILE A 117 -10.64 5.31 -3.86
C ILE A 117 -10.63 6.79 -3.47
N PRO A 118 -11.28 7.69 -4.21
CA PRO A 118 -11.21 9.10 -3.87
C PRO A 118 -12.09 9.39 -2.65
N PRO A 119 -11.76 10.42 -1.86
CA PRO A 119 -12.51 10.75 -0.66
C PRO A 119 -13.97 11.10 -0.98
N VAL A 120 -14.86 10.78 -0.03
CA VAL A 120 -16.30 11.07 -0.12
C VAL A 120 -16.49 12.57 -0.35
N LYS A 121 -17.32 12.96 -1.33
CA LYS A 121 -17.54 14.36 -1.75
C LYS A 121 -17.76 15.36 -0.61
N ASP A 122 -18.45 14.96 0.47
CA ASP A 122 -18.72 15.84 1.62
C ASP A 122 -17.48 16.14 2.48
N LYS A 123 -16.35 15.45 2.26
CA LYS A 123 -15.05 15.68 2.89
C LYS A 123 -13.97 16.06 1.87
N ALA A 124 -14.34 16.24 0.60
CA ALA A 124 -13.39 16.57 -0.45
C ALA A 124 -13.14 18.09 -0.46
N GLN A 125 -11.94 18.50 -0.06
CA GLN A 125 -11.46 19.87 -0.25
C GLN A 125 -11.00 20.00 -1.70
N LEU A 126 -11.70 20.83 -2.48
CA LEU A 126 -11.35 21.16 -3.85
C LEU A 126 -10.76 22.56 -3.88
N GLU A 127 -9.52 22.68 -4.33
CA GLU A 127 -8.84 23.96 -4.51
C GLU A 127 -8.54 24.18 -5.99
N THR A 128 -8.69 25.43 -6.44
CA THR A 128 -8.34 25.82 -7.80
C THR A 128 -6.85 26.13 -7.83
N ILE A 129 -6.07 25.28 -8.50
CA ILE A 129 -4.63 25.47 -8.69
C ILE A 129 -4.36 25.85 -10.15
N ASP A 130 -3.39 26.73 -10.38
CA ASP A 130 -2.83 26.92 -11.72
C ASP A 130 -1.95 25.70 -12.04
N VAL A 131 -2.41 24.87 -12.97
CA VAL A 131 -1.68 23.64 -13.34
C VAL A 131 -0.29 23.96 -13.90
N ASN A 132 -0.09 25.16 -14.47
CA ASN A 132 1.20 25.58 -15.01
C ASN A 132 2.18 26.03 -13.91
N SER A 133 1.70 26.32 -12.70
CA SER A 133 2.56 26.67 -11.56
C SER A 133 3.04 25.45 -10.77
N ILE A 134 2.62 24.24 -11.16
CA ILE A 134 3.01 23.00 -10.48
C ILE A 134 4.41 22.61 -10.97
N GLY A 135 5.42 22.85 -10.13
CA GLY A 135 6.79 22.39 -10.32
C GLY A 135 7.22 21.45 -9.19
N VAL A 136 8.18 20.57 -9.47
CA VAL A 136 8.86 19.78 -8.44
C VAL A 136 10.15 20.51 -8.10
N GLU A 137 10.13 21.29 -7.01
CA GLU A 137 11.28 22.12 -6.62
C GLU A 137 12.33 21.33 -5.82
N ASP A 138 11.89 20.40 -4.96
CA ASP A 138 12.80 19.64 -4.08
C ASP A 138 12.39 18.17 -3.93
N SER A 139 12.59 17.36 -4.98
CA SER A 139 12.39 15.90 -4.89
C SER A 139 13.72 15.19 -4.66
N ARG A 140 13.97 14.79 -3.40
CA ARG A 140 15.10 13.96 -3.02
C ARG A 140 14.66 12.65 -2.36
N THR A 141 15.50 11.63 -2.45
CA THR A 141 15.32 10.34 -1.80
C THR A 141 15.69 10.42 -0.32
N PHE A 142 14.88 9.77 0.52
CA PHE A 142 15.05 9.73 1.99
C PHE A 142 14.95 8.31 2.59
N GLY A 143 14.17 7.41 1.98
CA GLY A 143 13.81 6.14 2.61
C GLY A 143 15.01 5.21 2.87
N GLY A 144 15.84 4.99 1.85
CA GLY A 144 17.02 4.12 1.99
C GLY A 144 18.09 4.76 2.88
N GLU A 145 18.26 6.07 2.75
CA GLU A 145 19.16 6.90 3.54
C GLU A 145 18.86 6.77 5.04
N HIS A 146 17.59 6.98 5.41
CA HIS A 146 17.16 6.89 6.79
C HIS A 146 17.26 5.47 7.35
N LEU A 147 16.88 4.46 6.56
CA LEU A 147 17.03 3.06 6.97
C LEU A 147 18.48 2.72 7.28
N CYS A 148 19.41 3.08 6.41
CA CYS A 148 20.83 2.82 6.64
C CYS A 148 21.39 3.60 7.83
N SER A 149 20.96 4.85 8.07
CA SER A 149 21.32 5.61 9.28
C SER A 149 20.89 4.88 10.55
N GLN A 150 19.63 4.41 10.59
CA GLN A 150 19.09 3.65 11.72
C GLN A 150 19.87 2.35 11.97
N ILE A 151 20.37 1.69 10.91
CA ILE A 151 21.23 0.51 11.08
C ILE A 151 22.59 0.89 11.67
N LEU A 152 23.24 1.96 11.20
CA LEU A 152 24.51 2.41 11.78
C LEU A 152 24.37 2.84 13.25
N GLU A 153 23.25 3.48 13.60
CA GLU A 153 22.90 3.81 14.98
C GLU A 153 22.75 2.54 15.85
N LYS A 154 22.03 1.52 15.36
CA LYS A 154 21.88 0.24 16.07
C LYS A 154 23.19 -0.53 16.25
N LEU A 155 24.13 -0.35 15.32
CA LEU A 155 25.47 -0.92 15.42
C LEU A 155 26.40 -0.11 16.33
N ASP A 156 25.93 1.01 16.87
CA ASP A 156 26.71 1.97 17.66
C ASP A 156 28.01 2.39 16.95
N PHE A 157 27.91 2.55 15.62
CA PHE A 157 29.08 2.72 14.76
C PHE A 157 29.79 4.06 15.00
N ALA A 158 29.03 5.10 15.38
CA ALA A 158 29.58 6.39 15.76
C ALA A 158 30.50 6.29 16.98
N HIS A 159 30.07 5.59 18.03
CA HIS A 159 30.88 5.38 19.22
C HIS A 159 32.13 4.55 18.93
N PHE A 160 32.02 3.54 18.05
CA PHE A 160 33.19 2.79 17.58
C PHE A 160 34.23 3.69 16.91
N LEU A 161 33.83 4.58 15.99
CA LEU A 161 34.76 5.50 15.34
C LEU A 161 35.34 6.54 16.31
N ASP A 162 34.54 7.04 17.25
CA ASP A 162 35.00 7.94 18.32
C ASP A 162 36.09 7.27 19.18
N SER A 163 35.92 5.98 19.50
CA SER A 163 36.93 5.19 20.24
C SER A 163 38.27 5.05 19.50
N LEU A 164 38.26 5.21 18.17
CA LEU A 164 39.46 5.23 17.32
C LEU A 164 40.07 6.62 17.17
N GLY A 165 39.50 7.64 17.81
CA GLY A 165 39.98 9.03 17.79
C GLY A 165 39.46 9.86 16.62
N PHE A 166 38.36 9.46 15.98
CA PHE A 166 37.73 10.27 14.94
C PHE A 166 36.99 11.44 15.58
N ASN A 167 37.11 12.64 15.00
CA ASN A 167 36.29 13.76 15.40
C ASN A 167 34.86 13.63 14.83
N GLN A 168 33.90 14.34 15.43
CA GLN A 168 32.48 14.27 15.05
C GLN A 168 32.23 14.47 13.55
N LYS A 169 32.90 15.47 12.94
CA LYS A 169 32.77 15.76 11.50
C LYS A 169 33.23 14.58 10.63
N ASN A 170 34.32 13.92 11.02
CA ASN A 170 34.84 12.77 10.31
C ASN A 170 33.94 11.53 10.50
N ILE A 171 33.32 11.37 11.66
CA ILE A 171 32.33 10.32 11.94
C ILE A 171 31.13 10.49 11.00
N GLU A 172 30.57 11.70 10.92
CA GLU A 172 29.43 12.00 10.05
C GLU A 172 29.78 11.81 8.56
N MET A 173 30.98 12.24 8.14
CA MET A 173 31.45 12.01 6.77
C MET A 173 31.64 10.52 6.46
N ALA A 174 32.13 9.74 7.43
CA ALA A 174 32.25 8.30 7.29
C ALA A 174 30.87 7.64 7.16
N HIS A 175 29.88 8.06 7.95
CA HIS A 175 28.50 7.61 7.82
C HIS A 175 27.93 7.91 6.44
N ILE A 176 28.05 9.15 5.96
CA ILE A 176 27.61 9.53 4.60
C ILE A 176 28.32 8.66 3.55
N SER A 177 29.63 8.45 3.68
CA SER A 177 30.41 7.64 2.73
C SER A 177 29.94 6.17 2.70
N ILE A 178 29.76 5.55 3.87
CA ILE A 178 29.32 4.16 4.00
C ILE A 178 27.89 4.00 3.45
N ILE A 179 26.97 4.85 3.88
CA ILE A 179 25.56 4.80 3.45
C ILE A 179 25.47 5.05 1.94
N SER A 180 26.18 6.07 1.43
CA SER A 180 26.15 6.40 0.01
C SER A 180 26.73 5.27 -0.85
N ARG A 181 27.75 4.55 -0.39
CA ARG A 181 28.28 3.37 -1.09
C ARG A 181 27.32 2.18 -1.03
N ALA A 182 26.59 2.02 0.06
CA ALA A 182 25.59 0.96 0.22
C ALA A 182 24.37 1.19 -0.68
N LEU A 183 23.92 2.43 -0.82
CA LEU A 183 22.74 2.80 -1.62
C LEU A 183 23.10 3.03 -3.10
N PHE A 184 24.24 3.68 -3.35
CA PHE A 184 24.67 4.11 -4.68
C PHE A 184 26.06 3.51 -4.96
N SER A 185 26.08 2.38 -5.68
CA SER A 185 27.32 1.72 -6.13
C SER A 185 27.93 2.45 -7.34
N SER A 186 28.42 3.67 -7.12
CA SER A 186 28.95 4.56 -8.16
C SER A 186 30.36 5.09 -7.84
N SER A 187 31.00 5.75 -8.79
CA SER A 187 32.27 6.47 -8.57
C SER A 187 32.07 7.63 -7.59
N GLU A 188 33.12 8.05 -6.87
CA GLU A 188 33.03 9.13 -5.87
C GLU A 188 32.49 10.44 -6.47
N TYR A 189 32.89 10.76 -7.71
CA TYR A 189 32.37 11.89 -8.45
C TYR A 189 30.85 11.81 -8.63
N LYS A 190 30.34 10.66 -9.11
CA LYS A 190 28.91 10.44 -9.34
C LYS A 190 28.13 10.36 -8.02
N THR A 191 28.71 9.77 -6.98
CA THR A 191 28.13 9.76 -5.63
C THR A 191 27.99 11.17 -5.08
N THR A 192 29.00 12.03 -5.25
CA THR A 192 28.95 13.42 -4.80
C THR A 192 27.86 14.21 -5.53
N GLN A 193 27.73 14.02 -6.84
CA GLN A 193 26.65 14.62 -7.63
C GLN A 193 25.28 14.14 -7.15
N TYR A 194 25.10 12.83 -6.92
CA TYR A 194 23.84 12.27 -6.44
C TYR A 194 23.46 12.79 -5.05
N LEU A 195 24.43 12.86 -4.14
CA LEU A 195 24.29 13.42 -2.80
C LEU A 195 23.88 14.90 -2.78
N ARG A 196 24.17 15.64 -3.85
CA ARG A 196 23.78 17.05 -3.99
C ARG A 196 22.39 17.19 -4.59
N ASP A 197 22.12 16.44 -5.67
CA ASP A 197 20.98 16.70 -6.54
C ASP A 197 19.76 15.82 -6.20
N ASN A 198 19.96 14.66 -5.58
CA ASN A 198 18.92 13.62 -5.49
C ASN A 198 18.73 13.01 -4.09
N SER A 199 19.65 13.19 -3.14
CA SER A 199 19.59 12.49 -1.85
C SER A 199 19.54 13.46 -0.66
N GLU A 200 18.69 13.16 0.32
CA GLU A 200 18.62 13.87 1.60
C GLU A 200 19.76 13.51 2.56
N LEU A 201 20.58 12.51 2.23
CA LEU A 201 21.57 11.94 3.15
C LEU A 201 22.51 12.99 3.77
N LYS A 202 23.03 13.92 2.97
CA LYS A 202 23.92 14.96 3.50
C LYS A 202 23.21 15.91 4.47
N ARG A 203 21.94 16.25 4.19
CA ARG A 203 21.13 17.15 5.02
C ARG A 203 20.77 16.53 6.35
N MET A 204 20.51 15.23 6.37
CA MET A 204 20.29 14.47 7.61
C MET A 204 21.46 14.62 8.60
N PHE A 205 22.69 14.71 8.09
CA PHE A 205 23.89 14.92 8.89
C PHE A 205 24.30 16.41 9.00
N GLY A 206 23.46 17.36 8.58
CA GLY A 206 23.74 18.80 8.67
C GLY A 206 24.66 19.38 7.59
N PHE A 207 25.04 18.61 6.56
CA PHE A 207 25.91 19.04 5.47
C PHE A 207 25.10 19.53 4.25
N GLY A 208 24.37 20.65 4.36
CA GLY A 208 23.48 21.08 3.28
C GLY A 208 23.23 22.58 3.08
N GLY A 209 23.88 23.46 3.84
CA GLY A 209 23.35 24.82 4.06
C GLY A 209 23.95 26.01 3.30
N GLU A 210 24.79 25.85 2.27
CA GLU A 210 25.52 27.02 1.73
C GLU A 210 25.00 27.61 0.40
N ASN A 211 24.10 26.96 -0.35
CA ASN A 211 23.67 27.50 -1.65
C ASN A 211 22.21 27.16 -2.02
N GLU A 212 21.26 27.43 -1.13
CA GLU A 212 19.85 27.55 -1.54
C GLU A 212 19.41 28.99 -1.30
N GLN A 213 19.70 29.86 -2.27
CA GLN A 213 18.86 31.04 -2.45
C GLN A 213 17.46 30.51 -2.74
N VAL A 214 16.59 30.61 -1.74
CA VAL A 214 15.15 30.44 -1.90
C VAL A 214 14.74 31.42 -3.00
N SER A 215 14.49 30.89 -4.19
CA SER A 215 13.97 31.67 -5.30
C SER A 215 12.53 32.02 -4.95
N HIS A 216 12.34 33.16 -4.30
CA HIS A 216 11.03 33.73 -4.06
C HIS A 216 10.27 33.89 -5.38
N TYR A 217 9.25 33.05 -5.57
CA TYR A 217 8.08 33.36 -6.38
C TYR A 217 6.85 33.23 -5.48
#